data_AF-A0A8B2U2F3-F1
#
_entry.id   AF-A0A8B2U2F3-F1
#
_cell.length_a   1.000
_cell.length_b   1.000
_cell.length_c   1.000
_cell.angle_alpha   90.00
_cell.angle_beta   90.00
_cell.angle_gamma   90.00
#
_symmetry.space_group_name_H-M   'P 1'
#
loop_
_entity.id
_entity.type
_entity.pdbx_description
1 polymer ?
#
loop_
_entity_poly.entity_id
_entity_poly.type
_entity_poly.pdbx_seq_one_letter_code
_entity_poly.pdbx_strand_id
1 'polypeptide(L)'
;MSRVLTQTKNRYKKTILIEIGIILILSVLLAFWNRKSAVDFSLGFLGAFLPFCFFVYVVFYRKQHLSTKLTALYRGEFVKFILTIILIAVAFKWLVIKEFILFFIGFFMALMLNNLIPFLLNRS
;
A
#
# COMPACT_ATOMS: atom_id res chain seq x y z
N MET A 1 19.28 -17.93 -7.81
CA MET A 1 17.98 -17.23 -7.98
C MET A 1 18.02 -16.49 -9.32
N SER A 2 16.96 -16.58 -10.13
CA SER A 2 16.91 -15.97 -11.47
C SER A 2 16.97 -14.43 -11.39
N ARG A 3 17.79 -13.80 -12.26
CA ARG A 3 18.01 -12.34 -12.34
C ARG A 3 16.71 -11.51 -12.32
N VAL A 4 15.65 -12.08 -12.89
CA VAL A 4 14.32 -11.48 -12.99
C VAL A 4 13.67 -11.29 -11.61
N LEU A 5 13.75 -12.27 -10.71
CA LEU A 5 13.16 -12.19 -9.36
C LEU A 5 13.85 -11.14 -8.49
N THR A 6 15.16 -11.04 -8.58
CA THR A 6 15.96 -10.02 -7.87
C THR A 6 15.65 -8.61 -8.37
N GLN A 7 15.42 -8.44 -9.68
CA GLN A 7 15.00 -7.16 -10.23
C GLN A 7 13.62 -6.77 -9.73
N THR A 8 12.63 -7.68 -9.77
CA THR A 8 11.28 -7.39 -9.28
C THR A 8 11.28 -7.05 -7.78
N LYS A 9 12.05 -7.78 -6.94
CA LYS A 9 12.20 -7.46 -5.52
C LYS A 9 12.73 -6.04 -5.28
N ASN A 10 13.77 -5.64 -6.00
CA ASN A 10 14.32 -4.28 -5.89
C ASN A 10 13.34 -3.21 -6.40
N ARG A 11 12.52 -3.52 -7.41
CA ARG A 11 11.47 -2.62 -7.91
C ARG A 11 10.42 -2.35 -6.83
N TYR A 12 9.90 -3.40 -6.20
CA TYR A 12 8.93 -3.23 -5.09
C TYR A 12 9.53 -2.54 -3.88
N LYS A 13 10.83 -2.75 -3.58
CA LYS A 13 11.51 -1.99 -2.52
C LYS A 13 11.57 -0.50 -2.83
N LYS A 14 11.84 -0.13 -4.10
CA LYS A 14 11.78 1.27 -4.55
C LYS A 14 10.36 1.84 -4.48
N THR A 15 9.36 1.05 -4.85
CA THR A 15 7.93 1.44 -4.74
C THR A 15 7.56 1.82 -3.31
N ILE A 16 7.87 0.95 -2.36
CA ILE A 16 7.60 1.19 -0.93
C ILE A 16 8.31 2.47 -0.45
N LEU A 17 9.55 2.70 -0.90
CA LEU A 17 10.32 3.89 -0.53
C LEU A 17 9.70 5.18 -1.09
N ILE A 18 9.22 5.13 -2.34
CA ILE A 18 8.52 6.25 -2.98
C ILE A 18 7.19 6.53 -2.27
N GLU A 19 6.42 5.50 -1.93
CA GLU A 19 5.18 5.64 -1.16
C GLU A 19 5.41 6.28 0.21
N ILE A 20 6.46 5.85 0.93
CA ILE A 20 6.86 6.46 2.20
C ILE A 20 7.27 7.93 2.01
N GLY A 21 7.97 8.25 0.92
CA GLY A 21 8.31 9.64 0.61
C GLY A 21 7.08 10.51 0.37
N ILE A 22 6.12 10.00 -0.41
CA ILE A 22 4.89 10.72 -0.76
C ILE A 22 4.00 10.94 0.46
N ILE A 23 3.79 9.90 1.29
CA ILE A 23 3.00 10.05 2.51
C ILE A 23 3.64 11.06 3.48
N LEU A 24 4.98 11.07 3.60
CA LEU A 24 5.69 12.02 4.47
C LEU A 24 5.48 13.46 4.00
N ILE A 25 5.68 13.73 2.71
CA ILE A 25 5.52 15.08 2.15
C ILE A 25 4.08 15.56 2.32
N LEU A 26 3.10 14.73 1.98
CA LEU A 26 1.67 15.07 2.11
C LEU A 26 1.25 15.25 3.57
N SER A 27 1.72 14.39 4.47
CA SER A 27 1.42 14.50 5.91
C SER A 27 2.00 15.77 6.51
N VAL A 28 3.22 16.17 6.12
CA VAL A 28 3.84 17.43 6.57
C VAL A 28 3.08 18.64 6.04
N LEU A 29 2.69 18.62 4.76
CA LEU A 29 1.91 19.70 4.15
C LEU A 29 0.54 19.86 4.83
N LEU A 30 -0.16 18.75 5.08
CA LEU A 30 -1.44 18.72 5.79
C LEU A 30 -1.28 19.11 7.26
N ALA A 31 -0.18 18.74 7.91
CA ALA A 31 0.08 19.09 9.30
C ALA A 31 0.31 20.61 9.48
N PHE A 32 0.83 21.27 8.45
CA PHE A 32 0.97 22.73 8.42
C PHE A 32 -0.39 23.43 8.35
N TRP A 33 -1.39 22.81 7.71
CA TRP A 33 -2.75 23.33 7.64
C TRP A 33 -3.58 23.00 8.88
N ASN A 34 -3.66 21.72 9.26
CA ASN A 34 -4.38 21.26 10.43
C ASN A 34 -3.88 19.88 10.86
N ARG A 35 -3.35 19.78 12.09
CA ARG A 35 -2.84 18.52 12.65
C ARG A 35 -3.88 17.40 12.67
N LYS A 36 -5.16 17.72 12.91
CA LYS A 36 -6.23 16.70 12.95
C LYS A 36 -6.44 16.07 11.56
N SER A 37 -6.48 16.91 10.52
CA SER A 37 -6.57 16.49 9.12
C SER A 37 -5.40 15.63 8.67
N ALA A 38 -4.18 15.94 9.14
CA ALA A 38 -2.99 15.13 8.83
C ALA A 38 -3.07 13.72 9.43
N VAL A 39 -3.58 13.59 10.66
CA VAL A 39 -3.76 12.29 11.31
C VAL A 39 -4.79 11.45 10.55
N ASP A 40 -5.97 11.99 10.26
CA ASP A 40 -7.02 11.25 9.53
C ASP A 40 -6.56 10.82 8.12
N PHE A 41 -5.84 11.70 7.39
CA PHE A 41 -5.25 11.36 6.09
C PHE A 41 -4.20 10.24 6.20
N SER A 42 -3.28 10.35 7.17
CA SER A 42 -2.22 9.35 7.37
C SER A 42 -2.78 7.98 7.75
N LEU A 43 -3.86 7.94 8.53
CA LEU A 43 -4.57 6.72 8.88
C LEU A 43 -5.21 6.06 7.65
N GLY A 44 -5.83 6.86 6.79
CA GLY A 44 -6.39 6.38 5.52
C GLY A 44 -5.32 5.79 4.61
N PHE A 45 -4.19 6.48 4.48
CA PHE A 45 -3.05 6.01 3.69
C PHE A 45 -2.46 4.71 4.25
N LEU A 46 -2.24 4.62 5.57
CA LEU A 46 -1.76 3.40 6.23
C LEU A 46 -2.72 2.23 6.05
N GLY A 47 -4.03 2.50 5.96
CA GLY A 47 -5.11 1.56 5.65
C GLY A 47 -4.86 0.73 4.39
N ALA A 48 -4.31 1.35 3.34
CA ALA A 48 -3.99 0.69 2.07
C ALA A 48 -2.50 0.30 1.95
N PHE A 49 -1.60 1.01 2.64
CA PHE A 49 -0.17 0.75 2.61
C PHE A 49 0.23 -0.55 3.34
N LEU A 50 -0.31 -0.79 4.54
CA LEU A 50 -0.04 -2.03 5.28
C LEU A 50 -0.38 -3.31 4.48
N PRO A 51 -1.59 -3.45 3.89
CA PRO A 51 -1.92 -4.63 3.12
C PRO A 51 -1.07 -4.78 1.86
N PHE A 52 -0.59 -3.67 1.29
CA PHE A 52 0.39 -3.72 0.21
C PHE A 52 1.76 -4.23 0.67
N CYS A 53 2.32 -3.71 1.77
CA CYS A 53 3.57 -4.24 2.32
C CYS A 53 3.46 -5.73 2.64
N PHE A 54 2.33 -6.17 3.21
CA PHE A 54 2.07 -7.58 3.47
C PHE A 54 2.00 -8.39 2.17
N PHE A 55 1.31 -7.89 1.14
CA PHE A 55 1.27 -8.53 -0.18
C PHE A 55 2.68 -8.69 -0.78
N VAL A 56 3.49 -7.64 -0.79
CA VAL A 56 4.88 -7.68 -1.29
C VAL A 56 5.69 -8.70 -0.50
N TYR A 57 5.57 -8.71 0.83
CA TYR A 57 6.24 -9.70 1.67
C TYR A 57 5.80 -11.13 1.33
N VAL A 58 4.50 -11.40 1.24
CA VAL A 58 3.98 -12.74 0.93
C VAL A 58 4.39 -13.18 -0.48
N VAL A 59 4.35 -12.31 -1.49
CA VAL A 59 4.68 -12.65 -2.87
C VAL A 59 6.18 -12.90 -3.07
N PHE A 60 7.05 -12.12 -2.41
CA PHE A 60 8.51 -12.22 -2.62
C PHE A 60 9.26 -13.10 -1.62
N TYR A 61 8.79 -13.20 -0.36
CA TYR A 61 9.46 -13.97 0.68
C TYR A 61 8.89 -15.38 0.86
N ARG A 62 7.61 -15.61 0.55
CA ARG A 62 7.05 -16.97 0.56
C ARG A 62 7.52 -17.68 -0.71
N LYS A 63 8.32 -18.74 -0.56
CA LYS A 63 8.80 -19.57 -1.69
C LYS A 63 7.61 -20.16 -2.47
N GLN A 64 7.14 -19.47 -3.50
CA GLN A 64 6.15 -20.01 -4.43
C GLN A 64 6.86 -20.77 -5.54
N HIS A 65 6.50 -22.05 -5.68
CA HIS A 65 6.95 -22.88 -6.79
C HIS A 65 6.42 -22.25 -8.10
N LEU A 66 7.34 -21.97 -9.02
CA LEU A 66 7.17 -21.08 -10.18
C LEU A 66 6.04 -21.47 -11.16
N SER A 67 5.51 -22.68 -11.03
CA SER A 67 4.53 -23.29 -11.95
C SER A 67 3.09 -22.79 -11.74
N THR A 68 2.74 -22.26 -10.56
CA THR A 68 1.39 -21.75 -10.23
C THR A 68 1.30 -20.22 -10.22
N LYS A 69 2.13 -19.55 -11.04
CA LYS A 69 2.39 -18.09 -11.02
C LYS A 69 1.14 -17.20 -11.15
N LEU A 70 0.15 -17.58 -11.97
CA LEU A 70 -1.07 -16.78 -12.17
C LEU A 70 -2.01 -16.89 -10.97
N THR A 71 -2.26 -18.09 -10.48
CA THR A 71 -3.12 -18.34 -9.30
C THR A 71 -2.52 -17.73 -8.04
N ALA A 72 -1.18 -17.75 -7.93
CA ALA A 72 -0.41 -17.12 -6.88
C ALA A 72 -0.61 -15.59 -6.81
N LEU A 73 -0.55 -14.91 -7.97
CA LEU A 73 -0.77 -13.47 -8.08
C LEU A 73 -2.20 -13.10 -7.71
N TYR A 74 -3.18 -13.80 -8.29
CA TYR A 74 -4.59 -13.54 -8.03
C TYR A 74 -4.98 -13.78 -6.56
N ARG A 75 -4.43 -14.84 -5.95
CA ARG A 75 -4.62 -15.13 -4.52
C ARG A 75 -3.96 -14.07 -3.63
N GLY A 76 -2.81 -13.54 -4.04
CA GLY A 76 -2.17 -12.43 -3.34
C GLY A 76 -3.02 -11.16 -3.40
N GLU A 77 -3.56 -10.82 -4.57
CA GLU A 77 -4.46 -9.66 -4.73
C GLU A 77 -5.73 -9.81 -3.91
N PHE A 78 -6.32 -11.00 -3.90
CA PHE A 78 -7.50 -11.30 -3.07
C PHE A 78 -7.21 -11.15 -1.56
N VAL A 79 -6.07 -11.67 -1.09
CA VAL A 79 -5.63 -11.49 0.31
C VAL A 79 -5.37 -10.02 0.63
N LYS A 80 -4.79 -9.26 -0.30
CA LYS A 80 -4.59 -7.82 -0.16
C LYS A 80 -5.94 -7.13 0.06
N PHE A 81 -6.94 -7.40 -0.78
CA PHE A 81 -8.27 -6.81 -0.65
C PHE A 81 -8.96 -7.12 0.68
N ILE A 82 -8.96 -8.39 1.11
CA ILE A 82 -9.54 -8.78 2.40
C ILE A 82 -8.85 -8.04 3.54
N LEU A 83 -7.51 -8.00 3.53
CA LEU A 83 -6.74 -7.33 4.58
C LEU A 83 -7.02 -5.82 4.60
N THR A 84 -7.18 -5.19 3.44
CA THR A 84 -7.60 -3.79 3.33
C THR A 84 -8.98 -3.54 3.94
N ILE A 85 -9.96 -4.40 3.66
CA ILE A 85 -11.32 -4.28 4.22
C ILE A 85 -11.28 -4.40 5.76
N ILE A 86 -10.53 -5.37 6.28
CA ILE A 86 -10.35 -5.55 7.73
C ILE A 86 -9.69 -4.31 8.35
N LEU A 87 -8.63 -3.78 7.72
CA LEU A 87 -7.93 -2.60 8.24
C LEU A 87 -8.80 -1.35 8.25
N ILE A 88 -9.60 -1.15 7.20
CA ILE A 88 -10.59 -0.07 7.15
C ILE A 88 -11.61 -0.26 8.27
N ALA A 89 -12.20 -1.45 8.41
CA ALA A 89 -13.21 -1.72 9.43
C ALA A 89 -12.66 -1.50 10.86
N VAL A 90 -11.41 -1.89 11.10
CA VAL A 90 -10.71 -1.64 12.37
C VAL A 90 -10.45 -0.15 12.58
N ALA A 91 -10.01 0.57 11.54
CA ALA A 91 -9.79 2.01 11.62
C ALA A 91 -11.08 2.74 11.98
N PHE A 92 -12.20 2.43 11.31
CA PHE A 92 -13.50 3.00 11.61
C PHE A 92 -14.03 2.68 13.01
N LYS A 93 -13.75 1.46 13.50
CA LYS A 93 -14.22 1.03 14.82
C LYS A 93 -13.43 1.66 15.96
N TRP A 94 -12.10 1.80 15.80
CA TRP A 94 -11.21 2.16 16.90
C TRP A 94 -10.74 3.61 16.87
N LEU A 95 -10.60 4.19 15.69
CA LEU A 95 -10.13 5.55 15.51
C LEU A 95 -11.37 6.37 15.18
N VAL A 96 -11.75 7.25 16.10
CA VAL A 96 -12.88 8.18 15.90
C VAL A 96 -12.48 9.16 14.77
N ILE A 97 -12.70 8.74 13.52
CA ILE A 97 -12.34 9.49 12.32
C ILE A 97 -13.21 10.75 12.31
N LYS A 98 -12.57 11.92 12.41
CA LYS A 98 -13.29 13.20 12.41
C LYS A 98 -13.49 13.70 10.99
N GLU A 99 -12.48 13.55 10.14
CA GLU A 99 -12.51 13.97 8.75
C GLU A 99 -12.57 12.77 7.80
N PHE A 100 -13.77 12.18 7.65
CA PHE A 100 -14.02 11.01 6.81
C PHE A 100 -13.52 11.16 5.37
N ILE A 101 -13.71 12.34 4.78
CA ILE A 101 -13.34 12.63 3.39
C ILE A 101 -11.82 12.57 3.21
N LEU A 102 -11.06 13.15 4.14
CA LEU A 102 -9.60 13.16 4.10
C LEU A 102 -9.01 11.76 4.31
N PHE A 103 -9.62 10.97 5.19
CA PHE A 103 -9.28 9.55 5.33
C PHE A 103 -9.44 8.80 4.00
N PHE A 104 -10.58 8.96 3.32
CA PHE A 104 -10.82 8.30 2.04
C PHE A 104 -9.90 8.79 0.91
N ILE A 105 -9.55 10.08 0.89
CA ILE A 105 -8.58 10.62 -0.07
C ILE A 105 -7.20 9.98 0.13
N GLY A 106 -6.70 9.92 1.37
CA GLY A 106 -5.43 9.26 1.68
C GLY A 106 -5.44 7.77 1.32
N PHE A 107 -6.55 7.10 1.61
CA PHE A 107 -6.77 5.71 1.24
C PHE A 107 -6.74 5.47 -0.28
N PHE A 108 -7.53 6.23 -1.05
CA PHE A 108 -7.58 6.09 -2.50
C PHE A 108 -6.25 6.42 -3.16
N MET A 109 -5.55 7.43 -2.61
CA MET A 109 -4.22 7.81 -3.10
C MET A 109 -3.21 6.70 -2.91
N ALA A 110 -3.15 6.09 -1.72
CA ALA A 110 -2.32 4.91 -1.47
C ALA A 110 -2.72 3.73 -2.37
N LEU A 111 -4.02 3.47 -2.55
CA LEU A 111 -4.50 2.41 -3.43
C LEU A 111 -4.06 2.62 -4.89
N MET A 112 -4.17 3.84 -5.40
CA MET A 112 -3.69 4.24 -6.73
C MET A 112 -2.18 4.05 -6.85
N LEU A 113 -1.40 4.52 -5.87
CA LEU A 113 0.05 4.41 -5.86
C LEU A 113 0.53 2.96 -5.86
N ASN A 114 -0.10 2.14 -5.02
CA ASN A 114 0.15 0.70 -4.92
C ASN A 114 -0.05 -0.06 -6.23
N ASN A 115 -0.91 0.45 -7.12
CA ASN A 115 -1.21 -0.18 -8.41
C ASN A 115 -0.41 0.47 -9.56
N LEU A 116 -0.26 1.79 -9.53
CA LEU A 116 0.41 2.57 -10.58
C LEU A 116 1.93 2.43 -10.53
N ILE A 117 2.57 2.47 -9.36
CA ILE A 117 4.04 2.41 -9.29
C ILE A 117 4.60 1.11 -9.88
N PRO A 118 4.12 -0.10 -9.54
CA PRO A 118 4.65 -1.32 -10.16
C PRO A 118 4.40 -1.35 -11.67
N PHE A 119 3.29 -0.77 -12.16
CA PHE A 119 3.01 -0.63 -13.58
C PHE A 119 3.97 0.34 -14.28
N LEU A 120 4.23 1.51 -13.68
CA LEU A 120 5.15 2.52 -14.20
C LEU A 120 6.59 1.99 -14.23
N LEU A 121 7.00 1.29 -13.17
CA LEU A 121 8.31 0.65 -13.10
C LEU A 121 8.43 -0.52 -14.08
N ASN A 122 7.36 -1.20 -14.50
CA ASN A 122 7.44 -2.28 -15.48
C ASN A 122 7.84 -1.81 -16.89
N ARG A 123 7.68 -0.51 -17.19
CA ARG A 123 8.00 0.08 -18.50
C ARG A 123 9.44 0.61 -18.64
N SER A 124 10.22 0.61 -17.55
CA SER A 124 11.64 1.01 -17.52
C SER A 124 12.55 -0.17 -17.18
#